data_AF-A0A2M8SA55-F1
#
_entry.id   AF-A0A2M8SA55-F1
#
_cell.length_a   1.000
_cell.length_b   1.000
_cell.length_c   1.000
_cell.angle_alpha   90.00
_cell.angle_beta   90.00
_cell.angle_gamma   90.00
#
_symmetry.space_group_name_H-M   'P 1'
#
loop_
_entity.id
_entity.type
_entity.pdbx_description
1 polymer ?
#
loop_
_entity_poly.entity_id
_entity_poly.type
_entity_poly.pdbx_seq_one_letter_code
_entity_poly.pdbx_strand_id
1 'polypeptide(L)' 'MGYYYFKPTKPKEAKDGIKAHSQRGSFAKSWWAEQWIAALERLVDSGRLTRGRRYARKGQVLSIEETKDGIAARV' A
#
# COMPACT_ATOMS: atom_id res chain seq x y z
N MET A 1 10.12 23.21 -31.72
CA MET A 1 9.49 22.18 -30.89
C MET A 1 8.99 22.82 -29.61
N GLY A 2 7.68 23.02 -29.45
CA GLY A 2 7.11 23.56 -28.20
C GLY A 2 7.01 22.45 -27.16
N TYR A 3 7.64 22.64 -25.99
CA TYR A 3 7.52 21.72 -24.88
C TYR A 3 6.12 21.85 -24.27
N TYR A 4 5.28 20.83 -24.43
CA TYR A 4 3.98 20.75 -23.76
C TYR A 4 4.19 20.72 -22.24
N TYR A 5 3.81 21.80 -21.55
CA TYR A 5 3.87 21.87 -20.09
C TYR A 5 2.64 21.16 -19.50
N PHE A 6 2.81 19.89 -19.11
CA PHE A 6 1.77 19.17 -18.38
C PHE A 6 1.73 19.62 -16.93
N LYS A 7 0.56 20.03 -16.43
CA LYS A 7 0.38 20.28 -14.99
C LYS A 7 0.50 18.94 -14.24
N PRO A 8 1.37 18.83 -13.21
CA PRO A 8 1.49 17.62 -12.42
C PRO A 8 0.13 17.23 -11.82
N THR A 9 -0.33 16.01 -12.11
CA THR A 9 -1.58 15.49 -11.54
C THR A 9 -1.31 14.90 -10.15
N LYS A 10 -2.13 15.28 -9.17
CA LYS A 10 -2.08 14.69 -7.83
C LYS A 10 -2.99 13.45 -7.79
N PRO A 11 -2.59 12.36 -7.11
CA PRO A 11 -3.48 11.23 -6.86
C PRO A 11 -4.77 11.69 -6.17
N LYS A 12 -5.92 11.13 -6.58
CA LYS A 12 -7.20 11.39 -5.90
C LYS A 12 -7.14 10.76 -4.51
N GLU A 13 -7.57 11.50 -3.50
CA GLU A 13 -7.60 10.98 -2.14
C GLU A 13 -8.86 10.15 -1.93
N ALA A 14 -8.70 8.94 -1.38
CA ALA A 14 -9.81 8.20 -0.80
C ALA A 14 -10.44 8.98 0.36
N LYS A 15 -11.78 9.09 0.38
CA LYS A 15 -12.51 9.85 1.42
C LYS A 15 -12.39 9.20 2.80
N ASP A 16 -12.59 7.88 2.87
CA ASP A 16 -12.64 7.10 4.13
C ASP A 16 -11.74 5.86 4.06
N GLY A 17 -10.55 5.99 3.46
CA GLY A 17 -9.68 4.84 3.27
C GLY A 17 -8.97 4.40 4.56
N ILE A 18 -8.79 3.08 4.69
CA ILE A 18 -8.08 2.41 5.77
C ILE A 18 -6.61 2.84 5.73
N LYS A 19 -6.12 3.33 6.88
CA LYS A 19 -4.78 3.86 7.04
C LYS A 19 -3.93 2.97 7.93
N ALA A 20 -2.70 2.68 7.49
CA ALA A 20 -1.75 1.93 8.28
C ALA A 20 -1.39 2.67 9.59
N HIS A 21 -1.29 1.94 10.69
CA HIS A 21 -0.85 2.51 11.97
C HIS A 21 0.62 2.97 11.92
N SER A 22 1.48 2.31 11.14
CA SER A 22 2.88 2.72 10.96
C SER A 22 3.04 3.75 9.84
N GLN A 23 3.32 4.99 10.22
CA GLN A 23 3.53 6.10 9.28
C GLN A 23 5.00 6.26 8.84
N ARG A 24 5.96 5.77 9.64
CA ARG A 24 7.40 5.85 9.38
C ARG A 24 8.10 4.61 9.92
N GLY A 25 9.29 4.30 9.39
CA GLY A 25 10.09 3.15 9.83
C GLY A 25 9.49 1.82 9.39
N SER A 26 9.66 0.79 10.24
CA SER A 26 9.15 -0.56 9.99
C SER A 26 7.63 -0.56 9.82
N PHE A 27 7.14 -1.35 8.87
CA PHE A 27 5.70 -1.41 8.60
C PHE A 27 4.98 -2.31 9.60
N ALA A 28 5.62 -3.42 9.97
CA ALA A 28 5.16 -4.35 11.01
C ALA A 28 5.80 -4.01 12.37
N LYS A 29 5.11 -4.40 13.45
CA LYS A 29 5.58 -4.27 14.84
C LYS A 29 5.60 -5.60 15.60
N SER A 30 4.98 -6.65 15.05
CA SER A 30 5.00 -7.98 15.63
C SER A 30 5.94 -8.86 14.83
N TRP A 31 6.63 -9.76 15.54
CA TRP A 31 7.54 -10.73 14.93
C TRP A 31 6.88 -11.51 13.78
N TRP A 32 5.64 -11.96 13.96
CA TRP A 32 4.91 -12.67 12.92
C TRP A 32 4.67 -11.82 11.67
N ALA A 33 4.26 -10.55 11.84
CA ALA A 33 4.01 -9.67 10.72
C ALA A 33 5.30 -9.29 9.97
N GLU A 34 6.42 -9.18 10.68
CA GLU A 34 7.73 -8.97 10.06
C GLU A 34 8.14 -10.17 9.20
N GLN A 35 8.02 -11.39 9.73
CA GLN A 35 8.32 -12.61 8.98
C GLN A 35 7.39 -12.83 7.79
N TRP A 36 6.10 -12.49 7.94
CA TRP A 36 5.15 -12.52 6.84
C TRP A 36 5.52 -11.56 5.71
N ILE A 37 5.88 -10.31 6.04
CA ILE A 37 6.35 -9.33 5.05
C ILE A 37 7.65 -9.81 4.39
N ALA A 38 8.59 -10.35 5.16
CA ALA A 38 9.85 -10.87 4.63
C ALA A 38 9.62 -12.02 3.63
N ALA A 39 8.65 -12.90 3.89
CA ALA A 39 8.25 -13.94 2.94
C ALA A 39 7.66 -13.33 1.65
N LEU A 40 6.76 -12.34 1.78
CA LEU A 40 6.16 -11.65 0.63
C LEU A 40 7.21 -10.92 -0.22
N GLU A 41 8.23 -10.31 0.41
CA GLU A 41 9.32 -9.62 -0.30
C GLU A 41 10.16 -10.56 -1.18
N ARG A 42 10.14 -11.86 -0.93
CA ARG A 42 10.80 -12.88 -1.78
C ARG A 42 9.93 -13.38 -2.93
N LEU A 43 8.61 -13.24 -2.82
CA LEU A 43 7.64 -13.81 -3.75
C LEU A 43 7.03 -12.76 -4.70
N VAL A 44 6.98 -11.50 -4.28
CA VAL A 44 6.26 -10.42 -4.98
C VAL A 44 7.23 -9.35 -5.47
N ASP A 45 6.90 -8.72 -6.60
CA ASP A 45 7.62 -7.55 -7.10
C ASP A 45 7.79 -6.47 -6.00
N SER A 46 9.05 -6.08 -5.76
CA SER A 46 9.42 -5.12 -4.71
C SER A 46 8.81 -3.73 -4.95
N GLY A 47 8.62 -3.35 -6.22
CA GLY A 47 7.93 -2.12 -6.62
C GLY A 47 6.45 -2.13 -6.25
N ARG A 48 5.76 -3.27 -6.36
CA ARG A 48 4.36 -3.46 -5.93
C ARG A 48 4.24 -3.35 -4.41
N LEU A 49 5.11 -4.00 -3.65
CA LEU A 49 5.09 -3.92 -2.19
C LEU A 49 5.36 -2.50 -1.69
N THR A 50 6.30 -1.79 -2.31
CA THR A 50 6.60 -0.39 -2.00
C THR A 50 5.40 0.53 -2.26
N ARG A 51 4.68 0.33 -3.37
CA ARG A 51 3.44 1.06 -3.65
C ARG A 51 2.34 0.72 -2.66
N GLY A 52 2.15 -0.57 -2.34
CA GLY A 52 1.17 -1.01 -1.33
C GLY A 52 1.39 -0.35 0.03
N ARG A 53 2.63 -0.31 0.53
CA ARG A 53 2.99 0.42 1.75
C ARG A 53 2.64 1.90 1.67
N ARG A 54 2.87 2.54 0.51
CA ARG A 54 2.53 3.95 0.29
C ARG A 54 1.02 4.18 0.30
N TYR A 55 0.23 3.33 -0.34
CA TYR A 55 -1.22 3.41 -0.33
C TYR A 55 -1.78 3.25 1.07
N ALA A 56 -1.35 2.21 1.79
CA ALA A 56 -1.75 1.97 3.17
C ALA A 56 -1.39 3.15 4.09
N ARG A 57 -0.18 3.71 3.98
CA ARG A 57 0.21 4.89 4.78
C ARG A 57 -0.60 6.13 4.44
N LYS A 58 -0.95 6.33 3.17
CA LYS A 58 -1.77 7.46 2.70
C LYS A 58 -3.27 7.29 2.92
N GLY A 59 -3.72 6.19 3.53
CA GLY A 59 -5.15 5.92 3.68
C GLY A 59 -5.85 5.69 2.34
N GLN A 60 -5.16 5.07 1.38
CA GLN A 60 -5.71 4.79 0.03
C GLN A 60 -6.15 3.32 -0.11
N VAL A 61 -6.43 2.63 1.00
CA VAL A 61 -6.99 1.27 0.97
C VAL A 61 -8.48 1.39 1.23
N LEU A 62 -9.31 0.99 0.27
CA LEU A 62 -10.75 1.23 0.29
C LEU A 62 -11.51 0.15 1.05
N SER A 63 -11.04 -1.10 1.01
CA SER A 63 -11.56 -2.20 1.83
C SER A 63 -10.51 -3.30 1.98
N ILE A 64 -10.60 -4.03 3.10
CA ILE A 64 -9.88 -5.28 3.35
C ILE A 64 -10.94 -6.27 3.82
N GLU A 65 -11.10 -7.37 3.11
CA GLU A 65 -12.07 -8.41 3.40
C GLU A 65 -11.33 -9.73 3.57
N GLU A 66 -11.51 -10.34 4.73
CA GLU A 66 -11.04 -11.70 4.98
C GLU A 66 -12.11 -12.68 4.49
N THR A 67 -11.72 -13.54 3.58
CA THR A 67 -12.55 -14.61 3.02
C THR A 67 -11.96 -15.95 3.45
N LYS A 68 -12.73 -17.04 3.31
CA LYS A 68 -12.23 -18.39 3.60
C LYS A 68 -10.98 -18.76 2.80
N ASP A 69 -10.79 -18.16 1.63
CA ASP A 69 -9.69 -18.46 0.70
C ASP A 69 -8.54 -17.46 0.78
N GLY A 70 -8.62 -16.44 1.66
CA GLY A 70 -7.57 -15.45 1.85
C GLY A 70 -8.07 -14.02 2.01
N ILE A 71 -7.19 -13.05 1.77
CA ILE A 71 -7.48 -11.62 1.96
C ILE A 71 -7.73 -10.94 0.60
N ALA A 72 -8.92 -10.36 0.43
CA ALA A 72 -9.26 -9.48 -0.68
C ALA A 72 -9.08 -8.01 -0.27
N ALA A 73 -8.55 -7.19 -1.18
CA ALA A 73 -8.35 -5.77 -0.91
C ALA A 73 -8.69 -4.94 -2.15
N ARG A 74 -9.31 -3.77 -1.93
CA ARG A 74 -9.58 -2.77 -2.96
C ARG A 74 -8.76 -1.51 -2.66
N VAL A 75 -8.05 -1.00 -3.66
CA VAL A 75 -7.12 0.15 -3.58
C VAL A 75 -7.32 1.08 -4.76
#